data_AF-A0AAN8PWL7-F1
#
_entry.id   AF-A0AAN8PWL7-F1
#
_cell.length_a   1.000
_cell.length_b   1.000
_cell.length_c   1.000
_cell.angle_alpha   90.00
_cell.angle_beta   90.00
_cell.angle_gamma   90.00
#
_symmetry.space_group_name_H-M   'P 1'
#
loop_
_entity.id
_entity.type
_entity.pdbx_description
1 polymer ?
#
loop_
_entity_poly.entity_id
_entity_poly.type
_entity_poly.pdbx_seq_one_letter_code
_entity_poly.pdbx_strand_id
1 'polypeptide(L)'
;MYINVCYRRKDVSENVPDNVVLLYQVGRGPCAPSSSPFPLKLETFLRMYKIPYVNDHSGQFSSKGKTPWIKYNGVAVADSEFCIEFLKRERNIDKEKISPFLKATGRALQKLTEENLYW
;
A
#
# COMPACT_ATOMS: atom_id res chain seq x y z
N MET A 1 35.47 -15.59 -9.00
CA MET A 1 34.25 -16.27 -8.53
C MET A 1 33.71 -15.46 -7.36
N TYR A 2 32.81 -14.49 -7.61
CA TYR A 2 32.25 -13.64 -6.55
C TYR A 2 31.03 -14.35 -5.96
N ILE A 3 31.17 -14.81 -4.72
CA ILE A 3 30.07 -15.32 -3.91
C ILE A 3 29.14 -14.16 -3.56
N ASN A 4 27.99 -14.08 -4.21
CA ASN A 4 26.89 -13.25 -3.73
C ASN A 4 26.37 -13.88 -2.43
N VAL A 5 26.83 -13.36 -1.30
CA VAL A 5 26.20 -13.62 0.00
C VAL A 5 24.86 -12.89 -0.03
N CYS A 6 23.82 -13.58 -0.49
CA CYS A 6 22.44 -13.15 -0.34
C CYS A 6 22.12 -13.13 1.16
N TYR A 7 22.29 -11.98 1.80
CA TYR A 7 21.79 -11.73 3.14
C TYR A 7 20.27 -11.92 3.10
N ARG A 8 19.78 -13.08 3.53
CA ARG A 8 18.36 -13.36 3.71
C ARG A 8 17.86 -12.44 4.82
N ARG A 9 17.33 -11.27 4.46
CA ARG A 9 16.73 -10.33 5.41
C ARG A 9 15.56 -11.04 6.12
N LYS A 10 15.48 -10.90 7.45
CA LYS A 10 14.39 -11.46 8.26
C LYS A 10 13.06 -10.93 7.75
N ASP A 11 12.13 -11.84 7.47
CA ASP A 11 10.77 -11.49 7.07
C ASP A 11 10.03 -10.97 8.31
N VAL A 12 9.68 -9.69 8.31
CA VAL A 12 8.96 -9.04 9.43
C VAL A 12 7.57 -9.65 9.61
N SER A 13 7.04 -10.33 8.59
CA SER A 13 5.68 -10.86 8.60
C SER A 13 5.41 -11.94 9.64
N GLU A 14 6.43 -12.62 10.16
CA GLU A 14 6.25 -13.60 11.25
C GLU A 14 5.84 -12.96 12.58
N ASN A 15 6.03 -11.65 12.74
CA ASN A 15 5.76 -10.94 14.01
C ASN A 15 4.52 -10.04 13.96
N VAL A 16 3.77 -10.05 12.86
CA VAL A 16 2.60 -9.18 12.70
C VAL A 16 1.34 -9.97 13.10
N PRO A 17 0.55 -9.50 14.07
CA PRO A 17 -0.70 -10.16 14.45
C PRO A 17 -1.70 -10.24 13.30
N ASP A 18 -2.58 -11.23 13.37
CA ASP A 18 -3.75 -11.29 12.49
C ASP A 18 -4.58 -10.01 12.62
N ASN A 19 -5.19 -9.58 11.51
CA ASN A 19 -5.95 -8.34 11.35
C ASN A 19 -5.13 -7.05 11.44
N VAL A 20 -3.80 -7.11 11.41
CA VAL A 20 -2.92 -5.96 11.24
C VAL A 20 -2.33 -5.99 9.83
N VAL A 21 -2.37 -4.85 9.14
CA VAL A 21 -1.80 -4.73 7.79
C VAL A 21 -0.29 -4.55 7.89
N LEU A 22 0.50 -5.44 7.30
CA LEU A 22 1.93 -5.19 7.07
C LEU A 22 2.09 -4.43 5.76
N LEU A 23 2.44 -3.16 5.84
CA LEU A 23 2.63 -2.26 4.71
C LEU A 23 4.10 -2.17 4.33
N TYR A 24 4.45 -2.69 3.16
CA TYR A 24 5.78 -2.57 2.59
C TYR A 24 5.89 -1.32 1.73
N GLN A 25 6.80 -0.43 2.08
CA GLN A 25 7.00 0.83 1.35
C GLN A 25 8.43 1.36 1.44
N VAL A 26 8.73 2.39 0.65
CA VAL A 26 10.01 3.10 0.69
C VAL A 26 10.21 3.77 2.06
N GLY A 27 11.47 3.99 2.44
CA GLY A 27 11.83 4.65 3.70
C GLY A 27 11.34 6.09 3.79
N ARG A 28 11.21 6.58 5.02
CA ARG A 28 10.82 7.96 5.31
C ARG A 28 11.97 8.92 4.99
N GLY A 29 11.63 10.09 4.44
CA GLY A 29 12.55 11.21 4.30
C GLY A 29 12.52 12.14 5.51
N PRO A 30 13.43 13.12 5.60
CA PRO A 30 13.48 14.07 6.72
C PRO A 30 12.21 14.91 6.89
N CYS A 31 11.56 15.28 5.78
CA CYS A 31 10.41 16.18 5.77
C CYS A 31 9.14 15.54 5.19
N ALA A 32 9.20 14.30 4.72
CA ALA A 32 8.08 13.63 4.06
C ALA A 32 8.03 12.13 4.43
N PRO A 33 6.83 11.57 4.64
CA PRO A 33 6.68 10.15 5.00
C PRO A 33 7.07 9.20 3.86
N SER A 34 7.02 9.62 2.60
CA SER A 34 7.43 8.85 1.43
C SER A 34 7.82 9.80 0.29
N SER A 35 8.82 9.43 -0.51
CA SER A 35 9.18 10.14 -1.74
C SER A 35 8.26 9.81 -2.93
N SER A 36 7.52 8.70 -2.84
CA SER A 36 6.56 8.28 -3.86
C SER A 36 5.12 8.60 -3.42
N PRO A 37 4.23 9.01 -4.34
CA PRO A 37 2.83 9.28 -4.03
C PRO A 37 2.02 8.01 -3.74
N PHE A 38 2.41 6.84 -4.27
CA PHE A 38 1.63 5.61 -4.11
C PHE A 38 1.66 5.06 -2.67
N PRO A 39 2.82 4.99 -1.99
CA PRO A 39 2.85 4.64 -0.56
C PRO A 39 2.12 5.67 0.30
N LEU A 40 2.26 6.97 -0.03
CA LEU A 40 1.56 8.03 0.68
C LEU A 40 0.03 7.87 0.58
N LYS A 41 -0.48 7.58 -0.63
CA LYS A 41 -1.90 7.27 -0.89
C LYS A 41 -2.39 6.13 0.00
N LEU A 42 -1.66 5.01 0.01
CA LEU A 42 -2.06 3.82 0.76
C LEU A 42 -1.98 4.02 2.27
N GLU A 43 -0.89 4.58 2.79
CA GLU A 43 -0.75 4.86 4.22
C GLU A 43 -1.80 5.88 4.70
N THR A 44 -2.12 6.88 3.88
CA THR A 44 -3.18 7.85 4.18
C THR A 44 -4.54 7.17 4.28
N PHE A 45 -4.86 6.26 3.37
CA PHE A 45 -6.09 5.46 3.44
C PHE A 45 -6.17 4.65 4.74
N LEU A 46 -5.09 3.95 5.12
CA LEU A 46 -5.04 3.18 6.37
C LEU A 46 -5.29 4.08 7.59
N ARG A 47 -4.66 5.25 7.63
CA ARG A 47 -4.84 6.24 8.72
C ARG A 47 -6.26 6.81 8.75
N MET A 48 -6.82 7.16 7.59
CA MET A 48 -8.16 7.72 7.45
C MET A 48 -9.23 6.77 8.03
N TYR A 49 -9.11 5.47 7.73
CA TYR A 49 -10.04 4.44 8.22
C TYR A 49 -9.63 3.78 9.53
N LYS A 50 -8.59 4.31 10.20
CA LYS A 50 -8.05 3.78 11.47
C LYS A 50 -7.75 2.27 11.41
N ILE A 51 -7.30 1.80 10.24
CA ILE A 51 -6.90 0.41 10.04
C ILE A 51 -5.54 0.22 10.71
N PRO A 52 -5.37 -0.75 11.63
CA PRO A 52 -4.08 -1.00 12.27
C PRO A 52 -3.07 -1.51 11.25
N TYR A 53 -1.87 -0.92 11.25
CA TYR A 53 -0.82 -1.30 10.31
C TYR A 53 0.58 -1.14 10.90
N VAL A 54 1.52 -1.90 10.36
CA VAL A 54 2.96 -1.83 10.63
C VAL A 54 3.67 -1.49 9.34
N ASN A 55 4.62 -0.55 9.40
CA ASN A 55 5.44 -0.20 8.26
C ASN A 55 6.68 -1.08 8.17
N ASP A 56 6.90 -1.67 7.01
CA ASP A 56 8.15 -2.28 6.61
C ASP A 56 8.84 -1.37 5.58
N HIS A 57 9.99 -0.81 5.99
CA HIS A 57 10.84 0.04 5.16
C HIS A 57 12.11 -0.69 4.66
N SER A 58 12.14 -2.02 4.71
CA SER A 58 13.30 -2.85 4.33
C SER A 58 13.58 -2.88 2.82
N GLY A 59 12.77 -2.19 2.01
CA GLY A 59 12.94 -2.11 0.55
C GLY A 59 12.52 -3.39 -0.17
N GLN A 60 11.64 -4.20 0.42
CA GLN A 60 11.07 -5.37 -0.24
C GLN A 60 10.04 -4.94 -1.28
N PHE A 61 10.24 -5.39 -2.51
CA PHE A 61 9.31 -5.18 -3.61
C PHE A 61 8.30 -6.32 -3.67
N SER A 62 7.09 -6.01 -4.17
CA SER A 62 6.09 -7.03 -4.46
C SER A 62 6.57 -7.99 -5.55
N SER A 63 5.82 -9.08 -5.77
CA SER A 63 6.02 -9.99 -6.90
C SER A 63 6.00 -9.29 -8.28
N LYS A 64 5.45 -8.08 -8.36
CA LYS A 64 5.42 -7.23 -9.56
C LYS A 64 6.55 -6.20 -9.62
N GLY A 65 7.51 -6.24 -8.71
CA GLY A 65 8.63 -5.30 -8.67
C GLY A 65 8.23 -3.87 -8.29
N LYS A 66 7.07 -3.68 -7.65
CA LYS A 66 6.54 -2.35 -7.28
C LYS A 66 6.32 -2.22 -5.77
N THR A 67 6.40 -0.98 -5.28
CA THR A 67 5.95 -0.54 -3.96
C THR A 67 4.92 0.59 -4.13
N PRO A 68 3.93 0.73 -3.24
CA PRO A 68 3.73 -0.06 -2.04
C PRO A 68 2.99 -1.38 -2.31
N TRP A 69 3.03 -2.27 -1.34
CA TRP A 69 2.21 -3.48 -1.29
C TRP A 69 1.94 -3.88 0.16
N ILE A 70 0.96 -4.76 0.37
CA ILE A 70 0.59 -5.19 1.73
C ILE A 70 0.63 -6.71 1.86
N LYS A 71 0.84 -7.16 3.09
CA LYS A 71 0.47 -8.50 3.53
C LYS A 71 -0.57 -8.36 4.64
N TYR A 72 -1.70 -9.06 4.48
CA TYR A 72 -2.82 -9.00 5.41
C TYR A 72 -3.46 -10.37 5.51
N ASN A 73 -3.55 -10.92 6.74
CA ASN A 73 -4.11 -12.25 7.01
C ASN A 73 -3.53 -13.35 6.07
N GLY A 74 -2.21 -13.32 5.86
CA GLY A 74 -1.50 -14.24 4.98
C GLY A 74 -1.58 -13.93 3.47
N VAL A 75 -2.45 -13.01 3.05
CA VAL A 75 -2.62 -12.62 1.64
C VAL A 75 -1.71 -11.45 1.28
N ALA A 76 -0.89 -11.61 0.24
CA ALA A 76 -0.08 -10.53 -0.30
C ALA A 76 -0.80 -9.85 -1.48
N VAL A 77 -0.94 -8.53 -1.41
CA VAL A 77 -1.59 -7.71 -2.46
C VAL A 77 -0.63 -6.62 -2.90
N ALA A 78 -0.31 -6.63 -4.20
CA ALA A 78 0.55 -5.62 -4.82
C ALA A 78 -0.29 -4.48 -5.40
N ASP A 79 0.32 -3.29 -5.54
CA ASP A 79 -0.29 -2.06 -6.06
C ASP A 79 -1.22 -1.36 -5.07
N SER A 80 -1.05 -0.04 -4.90
CA SER A 80 -1.81 0.73 -3.90
C SER A 80 -3.31 0.73 -4.15
N GLU A 81 -3.76 0.71 -5.41
CA GLU A 81 -5.19 0.69 -5.74
C GLU A 81 -5.81 -0.67 -5.39
N PHE A 82 -5.15 -1.77 -5.77
CA PHE A 82 -5.63 -3.09 -5.42
C PHE A 82 -5.59 -3.34 -3.91
N CYS A 83 -4.59 -2.81 -3.19
CA CYS A 83 -4.55 -2.84 -1.74
C CYS A 83 -5.79 -2.17 -1.13
N ILE A 84 -6.15 -0.97 -1.59
CA ILE A 84 -7.31 -0.22 -1.09
C ILE A 84 -8.60 -0.98 -1.38
N GLU A 85 -8.79 -1.45 -2.62
CA GLU A 85 -10.01 -2.18 -3.00
C GLU A 85 -10.15 -3.51 -2.26
N PHE A 86 -9.04 -4.22 -2.02
CA PHE A 86 -9.02 -5.41 -1.18
C PHE A 86 -9.44 -5.10 0.26
N LEU A 87 -8.83 -4.09 0.89
CA LEU A 87 -9.14 -3.73 2.28
C LEU A 87 -10.57 -3.21 2.45
N LYS A 88 -11.09 -2.46 1.47
CA LYS A 88 -12.48 -2.02 1.46
C LYS A 88 -13.47 -3.18 1.50
N ARG A 89 -13.18 -4.26 0.75
CA ARG A 89 -13.99 -5.48 0.74
C ARG A 89 -13.87 -6.23 2.06
N GLU A 90 -12.66 -6.46 2.53
CA GLU A 90 -12.39 -7.19 3.79
C GLU A 90 -12.98 -6.50 5.02
N ARG A 91 -12.95 -5.16 5.07
CA ARG A 91 -13.41 -4.36 6.22
C ARG A 91 -14.77 -3.71 6.00
N ASN A 92 -15.40 -3.96 4.86
CA ASN A 92 -16.75 -3.49 4.54
C ASN A 92 -16.92 -1.95 4.63
N ILE A 93 -15.91 -1.24 4.15
CA ILE A 93 -15.78 0.23 4.27
C ILE A 93 -16.70 0.98 3.31
N ASP A 94 -16.95 0.45 2.10
CA ASP A 94 -17.62 1.15 0.99
C ASP A 94 -19.15 0.93 0.96
N LYS A 95 -19.81 0.90 2.12
CA LYS A 95 -21.28 0.68 2.20
C LYS A 95 -22.13 1.90 1.84
N GLU A 96 -21.55 3.09 1.83
CA GLU A 96 -22.29 4.33 1.58
C GLU A 96 -22.57 4.54 0.09
N LYS A 97 -23.82 4.92 -0.23
CA LYS A 97 -24.22 5.21 -1.61
C LYS A 97 -23.72 6.59 -2.03
N ILE A 98 -22.61 6.62 -2.76
CA ILE A 98 -22.12 7.82 -3.43
C ILE A 98 -22.85 7.99 -4.77
N SER A 99 -23.20 9.23 -5.13
CA SER A 99 -23.80 9.54 -6.44
C SER A 99 -22.92 9.01 -7.60
N PRO A 100 -23.51 8.42 -8.66
CA PRO A 100 -22.76 7.96 -9.84
C PRO A 100 -21.87 9.05 -10.43
N PHE A 101 -22.32 10.31 -10.41
CA PHE A 101 -21.55 11.46 -10.87
C PHE A 101 -20.28 11.68 -10.02
N LEU A 102 -20.41 11.72 -8.70
CA LEU A 102 -19.27 11.91 -7.79
C LEU A 102 -18.28 10.75 -7.89
N LYS A 103 -18.78 9.51 -8.06
CA LYS A 103 -17.94 8.34 -8.29
C LYS A 103 -17.13 8.45 -9.59
N ALA A 104 -17.79 8.88 -10.68
CA ALA A 104 -17.12 9.10 -11.96
C ALA A 104 -16.08 10.22 -11.89
N THR A 105 -16.41 11.34 -11.24
CA THR A 105 -15.48 12.47 -11.04
C THR A 105 -14.26 12.06 -10.21
N GLY A 106 -14.46 11.35 -9.10
CA GLY A 106 -13.35 10.84 -8.28
C GLY A 106 -12.44 9.88 -9.07
N ARG A 107 -13.03 8.99 -9.87
CA ARG A 107 -12.29 8.09 -10.75
C ARG A 107 -11.49 8.84 -11.82
N ALA A 108 -12.06 9.88 -12.42
CA ALA A 108 -11.38 10.70 -13.42
C ALA A 108 -10.18 11.45 -12.81
N LEU A 109 -10.35 12.07 -11.65
CA LEU A 109 -9.27 12.76 -10.93
C LEU A 109 -8.14 11.80 -10.54
N GLN A 110 -8.48 10.61 -10.06
CA GLN A 110 -7.52 9.57 -9.73
C GLN A 110 -6.70 9.18 -10.97
N LYS A 111 -7.33 8.91 -12.12
CA LYS A 111 -6.60 8.53 -13.34
C LYS A 111 -5.80 9.66 -13.98
N LEU A 112 -6.29 10.89 -13.89
CA LEU A 112 -5.53 12.05 -14.31
C LEU A 112 -4.24 12.17 -13.49
N THR A 113 -4.35 12.12 -12.15
CA THR A 113 -3.21 12.31 -11.24
C THR A 113 -2.21 11.16 -11.31
N GLU A 114 -2.68 9.91 -11.35
CA GLU A 114 -1.81 8.73 -11.26
C GLU A 114 -1.16 8.32 -12.59
N GLU A 115 -1.79 8.63 -13.73
CA GLU A 115 -1.32 8.16 -15.04
C GLU A 115 -0.85 9.29 -15.97
N ASN A 116 -1.36 10.51 -15.80
CA ASN A 116 -1.12 11.59 -16.77
C ASN A 116 -0.35 12.78 -16.18
N LEU A 117 -0.42 12.99 -14.87
CA LEU A 117 0.35 14.04 -14.16
C LEU A 117 1.56 13.48 -13.41
N TYR A 118 1.68 12.16 -13.31
CA TYR A 118 2.83 11.48 -12.74
C TYR A 118 3.91 11.28 -13.83
N TRP A 119 5.17 11.55 -13.50
CA TRP A 119 6.32 11.50 -14.42
C TRP A 119 7.38 10.46 -14.00
#